data_AF-A0A9E2TPQ6-F1
#
_entry.id   AF-A0A9E2TPQ6-F1
#
_cell.length_a   1.000
_cell.length_b   1.000
_cell.length_c   1.000
_cell.angle_alpha   90.00
_cell.angle_beta   90.00
_cell.angle_gamma   90.00
#
_symmetry.space_group_name_H-M   'P 1'
#
loop_
_entity.id
_entity.type
_entity.pdbx_description
1 polymer ?
#
loop_
_entity_poly.entity_id
_entity_poly.type
_entity_poly.pdbx_seq_one_letter_code
_entity_poly.pdbx_strand_id
1 'polypeptide(L)'
;MPDLQFVLMVSALCTSELSTLNVPAEVRRKVFDRCWALVSTEPPPTDPPKRVLDLRFGTELTLEALVAAIRETFAAVGISVLTWDHPPSNPTQSSSPAAQPLIDRLQKLYPEPPPEQAGPD
;
A
#
# COMPACT_ATOMS: atom_id res chain seq x y z
N MET A 1 4.58 -6.33 -16.98
CA MET A 1 5.15 -4.97 -16.83
C MET A 1 5.31 -4.66 -15.35
N PRO A 2 6.49 -4.90 -14.76
CA PRO A 2 6.74 -4.68 -13.33
C PRO A 2 6.53 -3.21 -12.91
N ASP A 3 6.87 -2.26 -13.78
CA ASP A 3 6.74 -0.83 -13.48
C ASP A 3 5.29 -0.36 -13.38
N LEU A 4 4.40 -0.89 -14.23
CA LEU A 4 2.97 -0.59 -14.15
C LEU A 4 2.37 -1.10 -12.83
N GLN A 5 2.70 -2.34 -12.47
CA GLN A 5 2.28 -2.90 -11.19
C GLN A 5 2.83 -2.07 -10.02
N PHE A 6 4.09 -1.66 -10.09
CA PHE A 6 4.71 -0.80 -9.08
C PHE A 6 3.96 0.53 -8.94
N VAL A 7 3.73 1.27 -10.03
CA VAL A 7 3.03 2.56 -10.00
C VAL A 7 1.61 2.41 -9.46
N LEU A 8 0.85 1.43 -9.93
CA LEU A 8 -0.52 1.20 -9.47
C LEU A 8 -0.58 0.80 -7.99
N MET A 9 0.32 -0.07 -7.54
CA MET A 9 0.39 -0.48 -6.13
C MET A 9 0.74 0.71 -5.22
N VAL A 10 1.80 1.45 -5.55
CA VAL A 10 2.26 2.56 -4.70
C VAL A 10 1.24 3.69 -4.66
N SER A 11 0.62 4.01 -5.81
CA SER A 11 -0.41 5.04 -5.85
C SER A 11 -1.64 4.66 -5.02
N ALA A 12 -2.11 3.40 -5.11
CA ALA A 12 -3.20 2.90 -4.29
C ALA A 12 -2.86 2.93 -2.78
N LEU A 13 -1.64 2.55 -2.40
CA LEU A 13 -1.18 2.62 -1.00
C LEU A 13 -1.12 4.07 -0.49
N CYS A 14 -0.76 5.01 -1.36
CA CYS A 14 -0.73 6.43 -0.99
C CYS A 14 -2.13 7.01 -0.77
N THR A 15 -3.18 6.40 -1.32
CA THR A 15 -4.57 6.87 -1.22
C THR A 15 -5.45 6.00 -0.31
N SER A 16 -4.95 4.87 0.19
CA SER A 16 -5.72 3.90 1.00
C SER A 16 -5.93 4.26 2.47
N GLU A 17 -5.59 5.48 2.90
CA GLU A 17 -5.69 5.97 4.29
C GLU A 17 -5.08 5.05 5.37
N LEU A 18 -4.21 4.11 4.99
CA LEU A 18 -3.56 3.20 5.92
C LEU A 18 -2.71 3.98 6.93
N SER A 19 -3.04 3.87 8.21
CA SER A 19 -2.29 4.51 9.30
C SER A 19 -0.98 3.78 9.61
N THR A 20 -0.90 2.49 9.30
CA THR A 20 0.26 1.61 9.55
C THR A 20 1.32 1.63 8.45
N LEU A 21 1.08 2.38 7.37
CA LEU A 21 2.05 2.54 6.29
C LEU A 21 3.20 3.41 6.77
N ASN A 22 4.44 2.99 6.54
CA ASN A 22 5.67 3.70 6.95
C ASN A 22 5.94 5.01 6.18
N VAL A 23 4.94 5.53 5.46
CA VAL A 23 5.01 6.76 4.67
C VAL A 23 4.08 7.82 5.29
N PRO A 24 4.61 8.97 5.73
CA PRO A 24 3.79 10.06 6.25
C PRO A 24 2.70 10.50 5.26
N ALA A 25 1.51 10.87 5.77
CA ALA A 25 0.37 11.27 4.94
C ALA A 25 0.72 12.40 3.95
N GLU A 26 1.54 13.36 4.38
CA GLU A 26 2.03 14.47 3.54
C GLU A 26 2.87 13.98 2.36
N VAL A 27 3.74 12.99 2.58
CA VAL A 27 4.58 12.40 1.53
C VAL A 27 3.70 11.60 0.57
N ARG A 28 2.72 10.84 1.08
CA ARG A 28 1.75 10.10 0.26
C ARG A 28 0.96 11.01 -0.67
N ARG A 29 0.45 12.13 -0.13
CA ARG A 29 -0.24 13.16 -0.91
C ARG A 29 0.69 13.74 -1.98
N LYS A 30 1.93 14.09 -1.62
CA LYS A 30 2.91 14.61 -2.57
C LYS A 30 3.25 13.64 -3.70
N VAL A 31 3.35 12.34 -3.41
CA VAL A 31 3.53 11.30 -4.44
C VAL A 31 2.35 11.31 -5.40
N PHE A 32 1.13 11.25 -4.88
CA PHE A 32 -0.08 11.24 -5.71
C PHE A 32 -0.16 12.51 -6.58
N ASP A 33 0.04 13.69 -6.00
CA ASP A 33 -0.06 14.96 -6.71
C ASP A 33 0.98 15.08 -7.84
N ARG A 34 2.22 14.62 -7.59
CA ARG A 34 3.26 14.58 -8.63
C ARG A 34 2.92 13.61 -9.75
N CYS A 35 2.41 12.43 -9.42
CA CYS A 35 1.98 11.46 -10.42
C CYS A 35 0.77 11.96 -11.23
N TRP A 36 -0.19 12.59 -10.56
CA TRP A 36 -1.39 13.15 -11.18
C TRP A 36 -1.03 14.23 -12.21
N ALA A 37 -0.11 15.13 -11.88
CA ALA A 37 0.36 16.19 -12.78
C ALA A 37 1.03 15.65 -14.07
N LEU A 38 1.47 14.39 -14.09
CA LEU A 38 2.05 13.77 -15.28
C LEU A 38 0.99 13.16 -16.23
N VAL A 39 -0.22 12.91 -15.73
CA VAL A 39 -1.27 12.18 -16.48
C VAL A 39 -2.55 12.99 -16.66
N SER A 40 -2.69 14.12 -15.97
CA SER A 40 -3.87 14.98 -16.01
C SER A 40 -3.48 16.46 -16.10
N THR A 41 -4.33 17.23 -16.76
CA THR A 41 -4.23 18.71 -16.83
C THR A 41 -5.06 19.41 -15.76
N GLU A 42 -5.90 18.66 -15.04
CA GLU A 42 -6.76 19.17 -13.97
C GLU A 42 -6.07 19.05 -12.61
N PRO A 43 -6.48 19.81 -11.58
CA PRO A 43 -5.98 19.60 -10.22
C PRO A 43 -6.37 18.20 -9.69
N PRO A 44 -5.56 17.60 -8.78
CA PRO A 44 -5.91 16.34 -8.13
C PRO A 44 -7.26 16.42 -7.41
N PRO A 45 -8.09 15.36 -7.44
CA PRO A 45 -9.35 15.33 -6.71
C PRO A 45 -9.14 15.58 -5.20
N THR A 46 -10.03 16.38 -4.61
CA THR A 46 -10.05 16.62 -3.15
C THR A 46 -10.66 15.44 -2.39
N ASP A 47 -11.58 14.73 -3.05
CA ASP A 47 -12.28 13.56 -2.52
C ASP A 47 -11.38 12.31 -2.58
N PRO A 48 -10.95 11.73 -1.44
CA PRO A 48 -9.96 10.64 -1.41
C PRO A 48 -10.32 9.42 -2.28
N PRO A 49 -11.56 8.90 -2.29
CA PRO A 49 -11.95 7.78 -3.16
C PRO A 49 -11.84 8.06 -4.66
N LYS A 50 -11.82 9.34 -5.07
CA LYS A 50 -11.64 9.73 -6.48
C LYS A 50 -10.18 9.86 -6.88
N ARG A 51 -9.23 9.74 -5.94
CA ARG A 51 -7.79 9.78 -6.20
C ARG A 51 -7.30 8.46 -6.80
N VAL A 52 -7.63 8.28 -8.08
CA VAL A 52 -7.27 7.10 -8.87
C VAL A 52 -6.50 7.54 -10.10
N LEU A 53 -5.32 6.97 -10.32
CA LEU A 53 -4.55 7.23 -11.54
C LEU A 53 -5.11 6.38 -12.69
N ASP A 54 -5.58 7.03 -13.75
CA ASP A 54 -5.95 6.37 -14.99
C ASP A 54 -4.76 6.33 -15.95
N LEU A 55 -4.19 5.14 -16.13
CA LEU A 55 -3.01 4.93 -16.97
C LEU A 55 -3.35 4.28 -18.33
N ARG A 56 -4.63 4.16 -18.70
CA ARG A 56 -5.05 3.46 -19.93
C ARG A 56 -4.47 4.05 -21.21
N PHE A 57 -4.22 5.36 -21.21
CA PHE A 57 -3.64 6.10 -22.35
C PHE A 57 -2.17 6.48 -22.11
N GLY A 58 -1.55 5.94 -21.06
CA GLY A 58 -0.15 6.19 -20.74
C GLY A 58 0.78 5.54 -21.76
N THR A 59 1.87 6.24 -22.08
CA THR A 59 2.98 5.69 -22.87
C THR A 59 4.04 5.07 -21.96
N GLU A 60 5.01 4.34 -22.53
CA GLU A 60 6.18 3.87 -21.76
C GLU A 60 6.93 5.04 -21.10
N LEU A 61 7.09 6.16 -21.82
CA LEU A 61 7.70 7.38 -21.28
C LEU A 61 6.89 7.94 -20.09
N THR A 62 5.55 7.91 -20.18
CA THR A 62 4.68 8.30 -19.05
C THR A 62 4.93 7.39 -17.85
N LEU A 63 5.07 6.09 -18.07
CA LEU A 63 5.31 5.12 -17.01
C LEU A 63 6.68 5.33 -16.35
N GLU A 64 7.74 5.55 -17.13
CA GLU A 64 9.08 5.88 -16.64
C GLU A 64 9.07 7.16 -15.78
N ALA A 65 8.38 8.20 -16.24
CA ALA A 65 8.24 9.45 -15.49
C ALA A 65 7.51 9.25 -14.15
N LEU A 66 6.47 8.41 -14.12
CA LEU A 66 5.74 8.06 -12.90
C LEU A 66 6.64 7.31 -11.91
N VAL A 67 7.41 6.33 -12.38
CA VAL A 67 8.38 5.59 -11.56
C VAL A 67 9.43 6.54 -10.96
N ALA A 68 9.98 7.43 -11.77
CA ALA A 68 10.95 8.43 -11.33
C ALA A 68 10.35 9.35 -10.26
N ALA A 69 9.16 9.90 -10.51
CA ALA A 69 8.48 10.79 -9.57
C ALA A 69 8.24 10.13 -8.20
N ILE A 70 7.82 8.85 -8.19
CA ILE A 70 7.65 8.07 -6.95
C ILE A 70 8.99 7.91 -6.23
N ARG A 71 10.00 7.39 -6.93
CA ARG A 71 11.31 7.07 -6.33
C ARG A 71 12.00 8.30 -5.78
N GLU A 72 12.00 9.40 -6.53
CA GLU A 72 12.58 10.67 -6.08
C GLU A 72 11.88 11.20 -4.83
N THR A 73 10.55 11.10 -4.78
CA THR A 73 9.77 11.63 -3.66
C THR A 73 10.02 10.83 -2.38
N PHE A 74 10.16 9.51 -2.47
CA PHE A 74 10.54 8.67 -1.33
C PHE A 74 12.01 8.81 -0.96
N ALA A 75 12.92 8.88 -1.93
CA ALA A 75 14.35 9.07 -1.69
C ALA A 75 14.63 10.38 -0.94
N ALA A 76 13.88 11.45 -1.24
CA ALA A 76 14.00 12.74 -0.58
C ALA A 76 13.71 12.69 0.94
N VAL A 77 13.01 11.66 1.41
CA VAL A 77 12.70 11.44 2.84
C VAL A 77 13.34 10.16 3.38
N GLY A 78 14.28 9.58 2.65
CA GLY A 78 15.01 8.37 3.08
C GLY A 78 14.21 7.07 3.05
N ILE A 79 13.07 7.02 2.34
CA ILE A 79 12.26 5.81 2.21
C ILE A 79 12.71 5.03 0.98
N SER A 80 13.19 3.81 1.19
CA SER A 80 13.61 2.89 0.12
C SER A 80 12.78 1.61 0.05
N VAL A 81 12.05 1.29 1.14
CA VAL A 81 11.17 0.12 1.26
C VAL A 81 9.84 0.57 1.84
N LEU A 82 8.74 0.15 1.21
CA LEU A 82 7.38 0.35 1.72
C LEU A 82 7.00 -0.80 2.63
N THR A 83 6.58 -0.50 3.85
CA THR A 83 6.07 -1.48 4.81
C THR A 83 4.72 -1.02 5.36
N TRP A 84 3.81 -1.97 5.52
CA TRP A 84 2.52 -1.75 6.18
C TRP A 84 2.32 -2.86 7.19
N ASP A 85 2.63 -2.58 8.46
CA ASP A 85 2.39 -3.55 9.54
C ASP A 85 0.95 -3.40 10.02
N HIS A 86 0.00 -3.77 9.17
CA HIS A 86 -1.37 -3.92 9.61
C HIS A 86 -1.49 -5.27 10.33
N PRO A 87 -1.74 -5.31 11.65
CA PRO A 87 -1.98 -6.58 12.32
C PRO A 87 -3.17 -7.28 11.66
N PRO A 88 -3.17 -8.62 11.49
CA PRO A 88 -4.31 -9.32 10.95
C PRO A 88 -5.58 -8.91 11.71
N SER A 89 -6.61 -8.46 10.97
CA SER A 89 -7.90 -8.22 11.60
C SER A 89 -8.46 -9.53 12.13
N ASN A 90 -9.19 -9.48 13.23
CA ASN A 90 -9.91 -10.66 13.71
C ASN A 90 -10.81 -11.22 12.59
N PRO A 91 -10.86 -12.56 12.42
CA PRO A 91 -11.71 -13.16 11.41
C PRO A 91 -13.17 -12.76 11.68
N THR A 92 -13.80 -12.14 10.69
CA THR A 92 -15.22 -11.75 10.77
C THR A 92 -16.16 -12.89 10.42
N GLN A 93 -15.63 -14.00 9.90
CA GLN A 93 -16.39 -15.18 9.50
C GLN A 93 -15.74 -16.44 10.05
N SER A 94 -16.59 -17.36 10.50
CA SER A 94 -16.16 -18.72 10.85
C SER A 94 -15.67 -19.44 9.60
N SER A 95 -14.56 -20.16 9.73
CA SER A 95 -14.09 -21.04 8.66
C SER A 95 -15.08 -22.20 8.45
N SER A 96 -15.15 -22.73 7.23
CA SER A 96 -15.98 -23.89 6.95
C SER A 96 -15.42 -25.14 7.63
N PRO A 97 -16.25 -26.15 7.97
CA PRO A 97 -15.76 -27.41 8.55
C PRO A 97 -14.72 -28.11 7.68
N ALA A 98 -14.83 -27.99 6.35
CA ALA A 98 -13.89 -28.57 5.40
C ALA A 98 -12.50 -27.89 5.41
N ALA A 99 -12.40 -26.66 5.93
CA ALA A 99 -11.13 -25.94 6.06
C ALA A 99 -10.37 -26.33 7.34
N GLN A 100 -11.01 -26.97 8.32
CA GLN A 100 -10.39 -27.30 9.61
C GLN A 100 -9.08 -28.10 9.48
N PRO A 101 -8.99 -29.15 8.63
CA PRO A 101 -7.74 -29.90 8.46
C PRO A 101 -6.57 -29.04 7.93
N LEU A 102 -6.86 -27.97 7.19
CA LEU A 102 -5.85 -27.03 6.70
C LEU A 102 -5.41 -26.07 7.81
N ILE A 103 -6.36 -25.56 8.60
CA ILE A 103 -6.08 -24.69 9.76
C ILE A 103 -5.17 -25.42 10.76
N ASP A 104 -5.50 -26.66 11.11
CA ASP A 104 -4.72 -27.47 12.05
C ASP A 104 -3.28 -27.73 11.56
N ARG A 105 -3.08 -27.82 10.23
CA ARG A 105 -1.76 -27.96 9.63
C ARG A 105 -0.99 -26.64 9.68
N LEU A 106 -1.64 -25.52 9.38
CA LEU A 106 -1.01 -24.20 9.41
C LEU A 106 -0.54 -23.83 10.82
N GLN A 107 -1.35 -24.10 11.85
CA GLN A 107 -1.00 -23.84 13.25
C GLN A 107 0.23 -24.64 13.72
N LYS A 108 0.47 -25.83 13.16
CA LYS A 108 1.68 -26.62 13.44
C LYS A 108 2.94 -26.04 12.77
N LEU A 109 2.78 -25.43 11.60
CA LEU A 109 3.88 -24.84 10.82
C LEU A 109 4.27 -23.45 11.34
N TYR A 110 3.27 -22.70 11.80
CA TYR A 110 3.43 -21.34 12.32
C TYR A 110 2.73 -21.25 13.68
N PRO A 111 3.36 -21.79 14.75
CA PRO A 111 2.81 -21.66 16.09
C PRO A 111 2.74 -20.19 16.49
N GLU A 112 1.66 -19.82 17.17
CA GLU A 112 1.46 -18.45 17.65
C GLU A 112 2.58 -18.10 18.65
N PRO A 113 3.23 -16.93 18.51
CA PRO A 113 4.27 -16.53 19.45
C PRO A 113 3.68 -16.43 20.87
N PRO A 114 4.48 -16.67 21.92
CA PRO A 114 4.01 -16.54 23.29
C PRO A 114 3.37 -15.16 23.50
N PRO A 115 2.27 -15.06 24.26
CA PRO A 115 1.68 -13.77 24.56
C PRO A 115 2.76 -12.86 25.14
N GLU A 116 2.97 -11.73 24.49
CA GLU A 116 3.87 -10.68 24.96
C GLU A 116 3.41 -10.33 26.38
N GLN A 117 4.28 -10.54 27.37
CA GLN A 117 3.95 -10.26 28.76
C GLN A 117 3.66 -8.76 28.86
N ALA A 118 2.38 -8.39 28.92
CA ALA A 118 1.96 -7.04 29.22
C ALA A 118 2.66 -6.63 30.52
N GLY A 119 3.61 -5.69 30.40
CA GLY A 119 4.24 -5.07 31.56
C GLY A 119 3.15 -4.43 32.44
N PRO A 120 3.28 -4.50 33.77
CA PRO A 120 2.24 -4.04 34.67
C PRO A 120 2.06 -2.52 34.59
N ASP A 121 0.79 -2.11 34.73
CA ASP A 121 0.28 -0.72 34.82
C ASP A 121 1.03 0.18 35.82
#